data_AF-A0A7V9V319-F1
#
_entry.id   AF-A0A7V9V319-F1
#
_cell.length_a   1.000
_cell.length_b   1.000
_cell.length_c   1.000
_cell.angle_alpha   90.00
_cell.angle_beta   90.00
_cell.angle_gamma   90.00
#
_symmetry.space_group_name_H-M   'P 1'
#
loop_
_entity.id
_entity.type
_entity.pdbx_description
1 polymer ?
#
loop_
_entity_poly.entity_id
_entity_poly.type
_entity_poly.pdbx_seq_one_letter_code
_entity_poly.pdbx_strand_id
1 'polypeptide(L)' 'RWWREGRVLEIAEYCCFDVKMTKLVHEHGCRHKELYFHDRFAQRQRVEIDWCHLD' A
#
# COMPACT_ATOMS: atom_id res chain seq x y z
N ARG A 1 -1.57 -20.17 -8.08
CA ARG A 1 -0.43 -20.80 -8.78
C ARG A 1 0.70 -21.12 -7.80
N TRP A 2 1.26 -20.16 -7.06
CA TRP A 2 2.43 -20.37 -6.18
C TRP A 2 2.24 -21.38 -5.05
N TRP A 3 1.08 -21.42 -4.40
CA TRP A 3 0.79 -22.41 -3.35
C TRP A 3 0.90 -23.85 -3.87
N ARG A 4 0.35 -24.11 -5.06
CA ARG A 4 0.45 -25.43 -5.71
C ARG A 4 1.87 -25.75 -6.20
N GLU A 5 2.71 -24.74 -6.36
CA GLU A 5 4.12 -24.88 -6.75
C GLU A 5 5.06 -25.03 -5.52
N GLY A 6 4.53 -25.06 -4.29
CA GLY A 6 5.34 -25.20 -3.06
C GLY A 6 6.15 -23.96 -2.68
N ARG A 7 5.85 -22.80 -3.29
CA ARG A 7 6.57 -21.52 -3.15
C ARG A 7 6.25 -20.77 -1.85
N VAL A 8 6.31 -21.46 -0.71
CA VAL A 8 5.80 -20.95 0.58
C VAL A 8 6.58 -19.73 1.09
N LEU A 9 7.91 -19.71 0.95
CA LEU A 9 8.74 -18.59 1.41
C LEU A 9 8.45 -17.30 0.63
N GLU A 10 8.24 -17.40 -0.68
CA GLU A 10 7.94 -16.23 -1.53
C GLU A 10 6.54 -15.70 -1.25
N ILE A 11 5.60 -16.57 -0.89
CA ILE A 11 4.27 -16.15 -0.40
C ILE A 11 4.42 -15.38 0.91
N ALA A 12 5.19 -15.92 1.87
CA ALA A 12 5.40 -15.26 3.15
C ALA A 12 6.08 -13.90 2.98
N GLU A 13 7.10 -13.83 2.12
CA GLU A 13 7.79 -12.58 1.80
C GLU A 13 6.84 -11.55 1.16
N TYR A 14 6.02 -11.96 0.19
CA TYR A 14 5.00 -11.09 -0.42
C TYR A 14 4.02 -10.55 0.62
N CYS A 15 3.53 -11.41 1.52
CA CYS A 15 2.64 -11.00 2.62
C CYS A 15 3.32 -9.99 3.56
N CYS A 16 4.61 -10.17 3.88
CA CYS A 16 5.37 -9.22 4.67
C CYS A 16 5.52 -7.86 3.96
N PHE A 17 5.73 -7.87 2.65
CA PHE A 17 5.80 -6.64 1.86
C PHE A 17 4.48 -5.87 1.86
N ASP A 18 3.34 -6.54 1.73
CA ASP A 18 2.03 -5.89 1.79
C ASP A 18 1.84 -5.13 3.11
N VAL A 19 2.12 -5.78 4.25
CA VAL A 19 2.03 -5.14 5.58
C VAL A 19 2.96 -3.95 5.71
N LYS A 20 4.22 -4.09 5.24
CA LYS A 20 5.21 -3.01 5.27
C LYS A 20 4.75 -1.83 4.42
N MET A 21 4.29 -2.08 3.20
CA MET A 21 3.85 -1.01 2.29
C MET A 21 2.62 -0.28 2.81
N THR A 22 1.63 -1.00 3.34
CA THR A 22 0.45 -0.37 3.96
C THR A 22 0.84 0.56 5.09
N LYS A 23 1.74 0.14 5.99
CA LYS A 23 2.25 1.00 7.07
C LYS A 23 2.94 2.25 6.52
N LEU A 24 3.84 2.10 5.56
CA LEU A 24 4.58 3.23 5.00
C LEU A 24 3.67 4.24 4.28
N VAL A 25 2.67 3.75 3.53
CA VAL A 25 1.66 4.58 2.87
C VAL A 25 0.81 5.32 3.90
N HIS A 26 0.36 4.63 4.95
CA HIS A 26 -0.39 5.25 6.05
C HIS A 26 0.44 6.35 6.73
N GLU A 27 1.68 6.06 7.16
CA GLU A 27 2.57 7.04 7.79
C GLU A 27 2.91 8.23 6.88
N HIS A 28 3.00 8.02 5.57
CA HIS A 28 3.12 9.10 4.59
C HIS A 28 1.86 9.97 4.58
N GLY A 29 0.69 9.35 4.44
CA GLY A 29 -0.59 10.07 4.46
C GLY A 29 -0.81 10.82 5.77
N CYS A 30 -0.42 10.28 6.93
CA CYS A 30 -0.54 10.98 8.21
C CYS A 30 0.30 12.26 8.25
N ARG A 31 1.53 12.22 7.72
CA ARG A 31 2.48 13.34 7.72
C ARG A 31 2.17 14.40 6.66
N HIS A 32 1.78 13.97 5.47
CA HIS A 32 1.63 14.87 4.31
C HIS A 32 0.18 15.23 4.00
N LYS A 33 -0.79 14.51 4.56
CA LYS A 33 -2.24 14.70 4.32
C LYS A 33 -2.65 14.51 2.86
N GLU A 34 -1.81 13.88 2.07
CA GLU A 34 -2.10 13.54 0.68
C GLU A 34 -1.32 12.30 0.21
N LEU A 35 -1.84 11.66 -0.84
CA LEU A 35 -1.21 10.56 -1.54
C LEU A 35 -1.26 10.78 -3.05
N TYR A 36 -0.28 10.21 -3.76
CA TYR A 36 -0.26 10.20 -5.21
C TYR A 36 -0.19 8.78 -5.74
N PHE A 37 -0.93 8.51 -6.82
CA PHE A 37 -0.85 7.24 -7.53
C PHE A 37 -1.06 7.47 -9.04
N HIS A 38 -0.65 6.50 -9.85
CA HIS A 38 -0.97 6.51 -11.27
C HIS A 38 -2.23 5.69 -11.51
N ASP A 39 -3.21 6.27 -12.20
CA ASP A 39 -4.41 5.53 -12.60
C ASP A 39 -4.13 4.58 -13.77
N ARG A 40 -5.18 3.90 -14.26
CA ARG A 40 -5.10 2.97 -15.39
C ARG A 40 -4.63 3.61 -16.70
N PHE A 41 -4.62 4.93 -16.80
CA PHE A 41 -4.17 5.70 -17.95
C PHE A 41 -2.79 6.34 -17.72
N ALA A 42 -2.08 5.89 -16.69
CA ALA A 42 -0.79 6.43 -16.27
C ALA A 42 -0.83 7.92 -15.91
N GLN A 43 -2.00 8.45 -15.56
CA GLN A 43 -2.13 9.83 -15.10
C GLN A 43 -1.90 9.89 -13.59
N ARG A 44 -1.11 10.87 -13.14
CA ARG A 44 -0.85 11.10 -11.71
C ARG A 44 -2.09 11.71 -11.06
N GLN A 45 -2.69 10.95 -10.17
CA GLN A 45 -3.82 11.37 -9.34
C GLN A 45 -3.34 11.80 -7.96
N ARG A 46 -4.05 12.76 -7.36
CA ARG A 46 -3.86 13.21 -5.97
C ARG A 46 -5.08 12.81 -5.15
N VAL A 47 -4.85 12.25 -3.98
CA VAL A 47 -5.89 11.97 -2.99
C VAL A 47 -5.56 12.76 -1.75
N GLU A 48 -6.46 13.65 -1.35
CA GLU A 48 -6.38 14.32 -0.06
C GLU A 48 -6.84 13.37 1.04
N ILE A 49 -6.10 13.35 2.15
CA ILE A 49 -6.36 12.42 3.25
C ILE A 49 -6.64 13.18 4.53
N ASP A 50 -7.86 13.02 5.03
CA ASP A 50 -8.28 13.46 6.35
C ASP A 50 -8.32 12.27 7.32
N TRP A 51 -7.50 12.31 8.36
CA TRP A 51 -7.43 11.27 9.39
C TRP A 51 -8.23 11.63 10.66
N CYS A 52 -8.88 12.80 10.70
CA CYS A 52 -9.55 13.34 11.90
C CYS A 52 -10.76 12.52 12.39
N HIS A 53 -11.09 11.41 11.72
CA HIS A 53 -12.18 10.50 12.11
C HIS A 53 -11.70 9.25 12.87
N LEU A 54 -10.41 9.18 13.20
CA LEU A 54 -9.80 8.07 13.95
C LEU A 54 -9.48 8.40 15.41
N ASP A 55 -9.85 9.61 15.87
CA ASP A 55 -9.76 10.06 17.26
C ASP A 55 -11.07 9.80 18.04
#